data_AF-A0A6J2FLE0-F1
#
_entry.id   AF-A0A6J2FLE0-F1
#
_cell.length_a   1.000
_cell.length_b   1.000
_cell.length_c   1.000
_cell.angle_alpha   90.00
_cell.angle_beta   90.00
_cell.angle_gamma   90.00
#
_symmetry.space_group_name_H-M   'P 1'
#
loop_
_entity.id
_entity.type
_entity.pdbx_description
1 polymer ?
#
loop_
_entity_poly.entity_id
_entity_poly.type
_entity_poly.pdbx_seq_one_letter_code
_entity_poly.pdbx_strand_id
1 'polypeptide(L)'
;MRFKNRFQRFMNHRAPANGRYKPTCYEHAANCYTHAFLIVPAIVGSALLHRLSDDCWEKITAWIYGMGLCALFIVSTVFHIVSWKKSHLRLNLRELGPLASHMRWFIWLMAAGGTIYVFLYHEKYKVVELFFYLTMGFSPALVVTSMNNTDGLHELACGGLIYCLGVVFFKSDGIIPFAHAIWHLFVATAAAVHYYAIWKYLYRSPTDFMRHL
;
A
#
# COMPACT_ATOMS: atom_id res chain seq x y z
N MET A 1 5.93 30.43 21.11
CA MET A 1 6.98 29.39 20.90
C MET A 1 6.73 28.03 21.59
N ARG A 2 5.88 27.92 22.63
CA ARG A 2 5.69 26.68 23.42
C ARG A 2 4.94 25.52 22.70
N PHE A 3 4.18 25.81 21.63
CA PHE A 3 3.43 24.80 20.86
C PHE A 3 4.29 23.95 19.92
N LYS A 4 5.39 24.51 19.38
CA LYS A 4 6.31 23.78 18.47
C LYS A 4 6.95 22.55 19.14
N ASN A 5 7.22 22.62 20.44
CA ASN A 5 7.91 21.55 21.17
C ASN A 5 7.04 20.30 21.42
N ARG A 6 5.70 20.39 21.43
CA ARG A 6 4.86 19.24 21.81
C ARG A 6 4.76 18.19 20.69
N PHE A 7 4.74 18.63 19.43
CA PHE A 7 4.59 17.74 18.27
C PHE A 7 5.92 17.28 17.66
N GLN A 8 7.01 18.01 17.91
CA GLN A 8 8.35 17.63 17.43
C GLN A 8 8.80 16.24 17.90
N ARG A 9 8.37 15.78 19.09
CA ARG A 9 8.72 14.43 19.58
C ARG A 9 8.12 13.28 18.75
N PHE A 10 7.05 13.56 18.02
CA PHE A 10 6.34 12.57 17.21
C PHE A 10 6.82 12.57 15.76
N MET A 11 7.28 13.72 15.28
CA MET A 11 7.64 13.95 13.89
C MET A 11 8.99 13.33 13.54
N ASN A 12 9.04 12.60 12.42
CA ASN A 12 10.29 12.12 11.86
C ASN A 12 11.12 13.24 11.25
N HIS A 13 12.41 12.98 11.02
CA HIS A 13 13.23 13.85 10.20
C HIS A 13 12.95 13.56 8.72
N ARG A 14 12.92 14.62 7.91
CA ARG A 14 12.79 14.50 6.46
C ARG A 14 13.90 13.60 5.90
N ALA A 15 13.52 12.66 5.03
CA ALA A 15 14.48 11.76 4.42
C ALA A 15 15.50 12.54 3.55
N PRO A 16 16.82 12.32 3.72
CA PRO A 16 17.84 12.91 2.84
C PRO A 16 17.73 12.33 1.42
N ALA A 17 18.12 13.08 0.39
CA ALA A 17 18.05 12.62 -1.00
C ALA A 17 18.73 11.25 -1.26
N ASN A 18 19.80 10.96 -0.52
CA ASN A 18 20.57 9.71 -0.60
C ASN A 18 20.48 8.87 0.70
N GLY A 19 19.51 9.19 1.58
CA GLY A 19 19.37 8.57 2.89
C GLY A 19 18.05 7.81 3.01
N ARG A 20 18.05 6.71 3.76
CA ARG A 20 16.83 5.96 4.05
C ARG A 20 15.92 6.76 4.98
N TYR A 21 14.61 6.63 4.77
CA TYR A 21 13.57 7.08 5.71
C TYR A 21 13.83 6.51 7.11
N LYS A 22 13.73 7.37 8.13
CA LYS A 22 13.97 7.05 9.55
C LYS A 22 12.82 7.59 10.40
N PRO A 23 11.74 6.81 10.58
CA PRO A 23 10.62 7.22 11.40
C PRO A 23 10.96 7.21 12.90
N THR A 24 10.18 7.96 13.67
CA THR A 24 10.14 7.81 15.13
C THR A 24 9.46 6.49 15.50
N CYS A 25 9.60 6.04 16.75
CA CYS A 25 8.82 4.89 17.23
C CYS A 25 7.30 5.17 17.10
N TYR A 26 6.82 6.37 17.37
CA TYR A 26 5.39 6.63 17.22
C TYR A 26 4.92 6.51 15.77
N GLU A 27 5.66 7.08 14.82
CA GLU A 27 5.28 7.01 13.41
C GLU A 27 5.37 5.61 12.84
N HIS A 28 6.39 4.87 13.22
CA HIS A 28 6.55 3.51 12.73
C HIS A 28 5.41 2.61 13.24
N ALA A 29 4.81 2.94 14.39
CA ALA A 29 3.75 2.18 15.02
C ALA A 29 2.44 2.54 14.33
N ALA A 30 2.21 3.84 14.13
CA ALA A 30 1.11 4.35 13.33
C ALA A 30 1.12 3.71 11.93
N ASN A 31 2.24 3.73 11.23
CA ASN A 31 2.39 3.11 9.91
C ASN A 31 2.02 1.62 9.95
N CYS A 32 2.53 0.87 10.93
CA CYS A 32 2.22 -0.55 11.10
C CYS A 32 0.73 -0.79 11.38
N TYR A 33 0.12 -0.03 12.30
CA TYR A 33 -1.29 -0.18 12.66
C TYR A 33 -2.22 0.17 11.50
N THR A 34 -1.94 1.25 10.78
CA THR A 34 -2.76 1.66 9.63
C THR A 34 -2.82 0.59 8.54
N HIS A 35 -1.75 -0.19 8.32
CA HIS A 35 -1.76 -1.29 7.35
C HIS A 35 -2.33 -2.58 7.94
N ALA A 36 -1.90 -2.97 9.13
CA ALA A 36 -2.32 -4.22 9.76
C ALA A 36 -3.85 -4.27 9.96
N PHE A 37 -4.45 -3.12 10.31
CA PHE A 37 -5.90 -2.99 10.42
C PHE A 37 -6.63 -3.29 9.10
N LEU A 38 -6.04 -2.91 7.96
CA LEU A 38 -6.67 -3.05 6.64
C LEU A 38 -6.50 -4.43 6.00
N ILE A 39 -5.66 -5.30 6.57
CA ILE A 39 -5.50 -6.68 6.09
C ILE A 39 -6.82 -7.45 6.18
N VAL A 40 -7.51 -7.37 7.32
CA VAL A 40 -8.76 -8.12 7.52
C VAL A 40 -9.87 -7.64 6.56
N PRO A 41 -10.17 -6.33 6.46
CA PRO A 41 -11.10 -5.81 5.46
C PRO A 41 -10.73 -6.20 4.02
N ALA A 42 -9.43 -6.20 3.66
CA ALA A 42 -9.00 -6.61 2.32
C ALA A 42 -9.27 -8.10 2.04
N ILE A 43 -9.01 -8.99 3.00
CA ILE A 43 -9.30 -10.42 2.89
C ILE A 43 -10.81 -10.64 2.78
N VAL A 44 -11.61 -9.99 3.63
CA VAL A 44 -13.07 -10.10 3.60
C VAL A 44 -13.63 -9.56 2.28
N GLY A 45 -13.20 -8.37 1.86
CA GLY A 45 -13.63 -7.76 0.59
C GLY A 45 -13.29 -8.63 -0.62
N SER A 46 -12.09 -9.21 -0.65
CA SER A 46 -11.66 -10.18 -1.68
C SER A 46 -12.55 -11.41 -1.71
N ALA A 47 -12.80 -12.03 -0.54
CA ALA A 47 -13.67 -13.19 -0.43
C ALA A 47 -15.11 -12.90 -0.85
N LEU A 48 -15.62 -11.70 -0.53
CA LEU A 48 -16.95 -11.25 -0.96
C LEU A 48 -17.04 -11.09 -2.47
N LEU A 49 -16.08 -10.39 -3.11
CA LEU A 49 -16.07 -10.26 -4.57
C LEU A 49 -16.03 -11.63 -5.23
N HIS A 50 -15.15 -12.52 -4.77
CA HIS A 50 -15.06 -13.87 -5.33
C HIS A 50 -16.35 -14.68 -5.20
N ARG A 51 -17.06 -14.55 -4.07
CA ARG A 51 -18.35 -15.22 -3.83
C ARG A 51 -19.48 -14.68 -4.68
N LEU A 52 -19.43 -13.38 -4.98
CA LEU A 52 -20.44 -12.71 -5.81
C LEU A 52 -20.16 -12.90 -7.31
N SER A 53 -19.01 -13.46 -7.71
CA SER A 53 -18.67 -13.63 -9.11
C SER A 53 -19.44 -14.78 -9.74
N ASP A 54 -20.22 -14.48 -10.76
CA ASP A 54 -20.98 -15.44 -11.54
C ASP A 54 -20.15 -15.97 -12.71
N ASP A 55 -19.38 -15.09 -13.37
CA ASP A 55 -18.60 -15.46 -14.55
C ASP A 55 -17.07 -15.49 -14.33
N CYS A 56 -16.36 -16.00 -15.35
CA CYS A 56 -14.90 -16.17 -15.31
C CYS A 56 -14.15 -14.82 -15.22
N TRP A 57 -14.62 -13.80 -15.94
CA TRP A 57 -14.01 -12.48 -15.97
C TRP A 57 -14.23 -11.73 -14.65
N GLU A 58 -15.41 -11.86 -14.05
CA GLU A 58 -15.67 -11.38 -12.70
C GLU A 58 -14.74 -12.06 -11.69
N LYS A 59 -14.62 -13.39 -11.74
CA LYS A 59 -13.68 -14.13 -10.86
C LYS A 59 -12.25 -13.66 -11.04
N ILE A 60 -11.76 -13.53 -12.27
CA ILE A 60 -10.41 -13.02 -12.56
C ILE A 60 -10.23 -11.62 -11.99
N THR A 61 -11.23 -10.74 -12.13
CA THR A 61 -11.21 -9.37 -11.59
C THR A 61 -11.15 -9.38 -10.06
N ALA A 62 -11.98 -10.21 -9.39
CA ALA A 62 -11.94 -10.39 -7.95
C ALA A 62 -10.56 -10.87 -7.48
N TRP A 63 -9.95 -11.83 -8.18
CA TRP A 63 -8.65 -12.37 -7.83
C TRP A 63 -7.53 -11.35 -8.00
N ILE A 64 -7.46 -10.65 -9.14
CA ILE A 64 -6.43 -9.64 -9.41
C ILE A 64 -6.51 -8.51 -8.38
N TYR A 65 -7.71 -7.95 -8.21
CA TYR A 65 -7.91 -6.84 -7.28
C TYR A 65 -7.72 -7.27 -5.82
N GLY A 66 -8.35 -8.37 -5.42
CA GLY A 66 -8.32 -8.88 -4.06
C GLY A 66 -6.95 -9.35 -3.60
N MET A 67 -6.22 -10.12 -4.42
CA MET A 67 -4.84 -10.52 -4.07
C MET A 67 -3.89 -9.33 -4.07
N GLY A 68 -4.02 -8.40 -5.04
CA GLY A 68 -3.20 -7.19 -5.09
C GLY A 68 -3.37 -6.33 -3.83
N LEU A 69 -4.62 -6.12 -3.41
CA LEU A 69 -4.94 -5.33 -2.22
C LEU A 69 -4.45 -5.99 -0.93
N CYS A 70 -4.63 -7.32 -0.79
CA CYS A 70 -4.08 -8.09 0.33
C CYS A 70 -2.54 -8.03 0.36
N ALA A 71 -1.88 -8.23 -0.78
CA ALA A 71 -0.43 -8.19 -0.88
C ALA A 71 0.12 -6.81 -0.51
N LEU A 72 -0.52 -5.72 -0.96
CA LEU A 72 -0.14 -4.35 -0.61
C LEU A 72 -0.05 -4.15 0.91
N PHE A 73 -1.11 -4.52 1.64
CA PHE A 73 -1.16 -4.32 3.09
C PHE A 73 -0.25 -5.29 3.85
N ILE A 74 -0.13 -6.55 3.42
CA ILE A 74 0.74 -7.54 4.06
C ILE A 74 2.21 -7.17 3.89
N VAL A 75 2.66 -6.91 2.66
CA VAL A 75 4.06 -6.57 2.37
C VAL A 75 4.46 -5.29 3.10
N SER A 76 3.60 -4.28 3.12
CA SER A 76 3.85 -3.03 3.85
C SER A 76 3.96 -3.26 5.36
N THR A 77 3.03 -4.04 5.94
CA THR A 77 3.05 -4.39 7.37
C THR A 77 4.34 -5.14 7.74
N VAL A 78 4.72 -6.15 6.96
CA VAL A 78 5.97 -6.90 7.17
C VAL A 78 7.19 -5.99 7.04
N PHE A 79 7.22 -5.12 6.02
CA PHE A 79 8.31 -4.17 5.83
C PHE A 79 8.49 -3.25 7.04
N HIS A 80 7.40 -2.70 7.58
CA HIS A 80 7.45 -1.91 8.79
C HIS A 80 7.87 -2.77 9.99
N ILE A 81 7.25 -3.92 10.28
CA ILE A 81 7.62 -4.75 11.44
C ILE A 81 9.12 -5.12 11.40
N VAL A 82 9.64 -5.55 10.24
CA VAL A 82 11.05 -5.90 10.08
C VAL A 82 11.95 -4.69 10.27
N SER A 83 11.59 -3.54 9.70
CA SER A 83 12.35 -2.30 9.84
C SER A 83 12.39 -1.79 11.29
N TRP A 84 11.26 -1.91 12.02
CA TRP A 84 11.17 -1.61 13.44
C TRP A 84 12.03 -2.55 14.26
N LYS A 85 11.87 -3.86 14.06
CA LYS A 85 12.60 -4.87 14.81
C LYS A 85 14.09 -4.72 14.57
N LYS A 86 14.52 -4.41 13.34
CA LYS A 86 15.92 -4.13 13.02
C LYS A 86 16.45 -2.87 13.71
N SER A 87 15.69 -1.77 13.80
CA SER A 87 16.14 -0.57 14.52
C SER A 87 16.23 -0.78 16.02
N HIS A 88 15.31 -1.57 16.60
CA HIS A 88 15.32 -1.93 18.02
C HIS A 88 16.42 -2.95 18.35
N LEU A 89 16.62 -3.94 17.48
CA LEU A 89 17.64 -4.99 17.62
C LEU A 89 19.06 -4.44 17.42
N ARG A 90 19.24 -3.36 16.63
CA ARG A 90 20.53 -2.67 16.47
C ARG A 90 21.05 -2.04 17.78
N LEU A 91 20.18 -1.80 18.76
CA LEU A 91 20.55 -1.37 20.10
C LEU A 91 20.89 -2.56 21.02
N ASN A 92 20.35 -3.75 20.77
CA ASN A 92 20.49 -4.95 21.63
C ASN A 92 21.46 -6.04 21.09
N LEU A 93 22.01 -5.86 19.88
CA LEU A 93 22.84 -6.87 19.19
C LEU A 93 24.25 -7.11 19.77
N ARG A 94 24.62 -6.45 20.88
CA ARG A 94 25.87 -6.74 21.59
C ARG A 94 25.78 -7.95 22.53
N GLU A 95 24.58 -8.43 22.87
CA GLU A 95 24.35 -9.39 23.97
C GLU A 95 23.89 -10.80 23.51
N LEU A 96 23.45 -10.99 22.27
CA LEU A 96 22.78 -12.24 21.85
C LEU A 96 23.69 -13.11 20.98
N GLY A 97 24.23 -14.17 21.59
CA GLY A 97 25.16 -15.15 21.04
C GLY A 97 24.63 -16.08 19.90
N PRO A 98 24.88 -17.40 19.92
CA PRO A 98 24.85 -18.29 18.73
C PRO A 98 23.55 -18.34 17.90
N LEU A 99 22.40 -17.98 18.49
CA LEU A 99 21.12 -17.92 17.76
C LEU A 99 21.09 -16.77 16.72
N ALA A 100 21.84 -15.70 16.97
CA ALA A 100 22.00 -14.60 16.02
C ALA A 100 22.83 -14.98 14.78
N SER A 101 23.68 -16.02 14.84
CA SER A 101 24.49 -16.45 13.69
C SER A 101 23.65 -17.19 12.64
N HIS A 102 22.64 -17.96 13.05
CA HIS A 102 21.73 -18.64 12.13
C HIS A 102 20.72 -17.69 11.49
N MET A 103 20.21 -16.70 12.25
CA MET A 103 19.39 -15.64 11.66
C MET A 103 20.18 -14.76 10.69
N ARG A 104 21.50 -14.61 10.85
CA ARG A 104 22.33 -13.91 9.86
C ARG A 104 22.24 -14.62 8.50
N TRP A 105 22.40 -15.94 8.41
CA TRP A 105 22.32 -16.64 7.11
C TRP A 105 20.95 -16.55 6.45
N PHE A 106 19.86 -16.64 7.23
CA PHE A 106 18.51 -16.47 6.70
C PHE A 106 18.25 -15.04 6.21
N ILE A 107 18.68 -14.04 6.98
CA ILE A 107 18.59 -12.63 6.58
C ILE A 107 19.50 -12.35 5.39
N TRP A 108 20.69 -12.96 5.29
CA TRP A 108 21.59 -12.82 4.15
C TRP A 108 21.07 -13.55 2.90
N LEU A 109 20.32 -14.65 3.03
CA LEU A 109 19.63 -15.31 1.90
C LEU A 109 18.44 -14.49 1.40
N MET A 110 17.59 -13.98 2.30
CA MET A 110 16.48 -13.10 1.94
C MET A 110 16.98 -11.74 1.43
N ALA A 111 18.05 -11.21 2.04
CA ALA A 111 18.70 -10.00 1.57
C ALA A 111 19.47 -10.26 0.28
N ALA A 112 20.07 -11.43 0.04
CA ALA A 112 20.68 -11.76 -1.26
C ALA A 112 19.62 -11.94 -2.34
N GLY A 113 18.48 -12.58 -2.05
CA GLY A 113 17.36 -12.68 -3.01
C GLY A 113 16.74 -11.32 -3.31
N GLY A 114 16.44 -10.53 -2.28
CA GLY A 114 15.94 -9.16 -2.42
C GLY A 114 16.98 -8.21 -3.04
N THR A 115 18.27 -8.38 -2.72
CA THR A 115 19.37 -7.61 -3.34
C THR A 115 19.56 -8.06 -4.76
N ILE A 116 19.55 -9.33 -5.13
CA ILE A 116 19.64 -9.77 -6.55
C ILE A 116 18.46 -9.19 -7.36
N TYR A 117 17.25 -9.21 -6.82
CA TYR A 117 16.07 -8.56 -7.45
C TYR A 117 16.25 -7.04 -7.61
N VAL A 118 16.76 -6.36 -6.57
CA VAL A 118 16.96 -4.90 -6.53
C VAL A 118 18.22 -4.44 -7.28
N PHE A 119 19.29 -5.22 -7.30
CA PHE A 119 20.57 -4.91 -7.93
C PHE A 119 20.53 -5.19 -9.44
N LEU A 120 19.69 -6.14 -9.88
CA LEU A 120 19.40 -6.32 -11.31
C LEU A 120 18.47 -5.22 -11.86
N TYR A 121 17.56 -4.62 -11.05
CA TYR A 121 16.49 -3.77 -11.62
C TYR A 121 16.11 -2.45 -10.90
N HIS A 122 16.42 -2.24 -9.62
CA HIS A 122 15.72 -1.25 -8.77
C HIS A 122 16.49 0.06 -8.48
N GLU A 123 17.79 0.18 -8.78
CA GLU A 123 18.50 1.48 -8.58
C GLU A 123 19.05 2.13 -9.84
N LYS A 124 19.21 1.41 -10.97
CA LYS A 124 19.81 1.98 -12.19
C LYS A 124 18.83 2.82 -13.01
N TYR A 125 17.52 2.59 -12.86
CA TYR A 125 16.49 3.22 -13.71
C TYR A 125 15.27 3.69 -12.91
N LYS A 126 15.45 4.62 -11.98
CA LYS A 126 14.32 5.26 -11.26
C LYS A 126 13.25 5.86 -12.20
N VAL A 127 13.64 6.24 -13.43
CA VAL A 127 12.72 6.69 -14.49
C VAL A 127 11.88 5.54 -15.04
N VAL A 128 12.46 4.34 -15.19
CA VAL A 128 11.74 3.14 -15.67
C VAL A 128 10.78 2.65 -14.59
N GLU A 129 11.18 2.68 -13.32
CA GLU A 129 10.30 2.40 -12.18
C GLU A 129 9.11 3.38 -12.13
N LEU A 130 9.37 4.68 -12.28
CA LEU A 130 8.32 5.69 -12.37
C LEU A 130 7.39 5.46 -13.58
N PHE A 131 7.95 5.07 -14.72
CA PHE A 131 7.18 4.73 -15.92
C PHE A 131 6.27 3.51 -15.68
N PHE A 132 6.76 2.45 -15.04
CA PHE A 132 5.93 1.30 -14.67
C PHE A 132 4.84 1.69 -13.67
N TYR A 133 5.13 2.53 -12.68
CA TYR A 133 4.10 3.03 -11.75
C TYR A 133 3.03 3.87 -12.43
N LEU A 134 3.41 4.77 -13.34
CA LEU A 134 2.47 5.56 -14.13
C LEU A 134 1.64 4.66 -15.05
N THR A 135 2.27 3.68 -15.71
CA THR A 135 1.57 2.73 -16.58
C THR A 135 0.57 1.88 -15.80
N MET A 136 0.92 1.39 -14.60
CA MET A 136 -0.03 0.65 -13.75
C MET A 136 -1.20 1.52 -13.27
N GLY A 137 -0.98 2.81 -13.00
CA GLY A 137 -2.02 3.73 -12.54
C GLY A 137 -2.92 4.29 -13.65
N PHE A 138 -2.35 4.56 -14.84
CA PHE A 138 -3.08 5.17 -15.96
C PHE A 138 -3.57 4.18 -17.01
N SER A 139 -2.98 2.98 -17.14
CA SER A 139 -3.43 2.00 -18.14
C SER A 139 -4.90 1.58 -17.96
N PRO A 140 -5.44 1.41 -16.73
CA PRO A 140 -6.87 1.15 -16.57
C PRO A 140 -7.74 2.37 -16.95
N ALA A 141 -7.21 3.59 -16.79
CA ALA A 141 -7.91 4.82 -17.17
C ALA A 141 -8.00 5.01 -18.70
N LEU A 142 -7.10 4.40 -19.48
CA LEU A 142 -7.19 4.43 -20.95
C LEU A 142 -8.36 3.60 -21.48
N VAL A 143 -8.78 2.55 -20.77
CA VAL A 143 -9.95 1.73 -21.15
C VAL A 143 -11.23 2.57 -21.15
N VAL A 144 -11.29 3.63 -20.34
CA VAL A 144 -12.43 4.57 -20.29
C VAL A 144 -12.71 5.21 -21.65
N THR A 145 -11.70 5.46 -22.49
CA THR A 145 -11.89 6.16 -23.77
C THR A 145 -12.60 5.31 -24.83
N SER A 146 -12.70 4.00 -24.61
CA SER A 146 -13.39 3.06 -25.48
C SER A 146 -14.71 2.51 -24.90
N MET A 147 -15.13 3.01 -23.73
CA MET A 147 -16.37 2.56 -23.07
C MET A 147 -17.58 3.37 -23.54
N ASN A 148 -18.64 2.68 -23.97
CA ASN A 148 -19.93 3.28 -24.31
C ASN A 148 -20.78 3.58 -23.05
N ASN A 149 -20.57 2.83 -21.97
CA ASN A 149 -21.20 3.08 -20.67
C ASN A 149 -20.20 3.79 -19.74
N THR A 150 -20.60 4.91 -19.17
CA THR A 150 -19.80 5.75 -18.27
C THR A 150 -20.09 5.50 -16.79
N ASP A 151 -20.93 4.52 -16.47
CA ASP A 151 -21.20 4.07 -15.12
C ASP A 151 -19.90 3.65 -14.40
N GLY A 152 -19.73 4.10 -13.16
CA GLY A 152 -18.53 3.84 -12.36
C GLY A 152 -17.35 4.77 -12.63
N LEU A 153 -17.38 5.60 -13.68
CA LEU A 153 -16.32 6.57 -13.95
C LEU A 153 -16.21 7.65 -12.86
N HIS A 154 -17.33 8.05 -12.27
CA HIS A 154 -17.33 9.04 -11.21
C HIS A 154 -16.58 8.50 -9.97
N GLU A 155 -16.84 7.25 -9.58
CA GLU A 155 -16.15 6.58 -8.48
C GLU A 155 -14.67 6.33 -8.80
N LEU A 156 -14.34 5.96 -10.05
CA LEU A 156 -12.96 5.85 -10.49
C LEU A 156 -12.22 7.19 -10.40
N ALA A 157 -12.83 8.27 -10.88
CA ALA A 157 -12.26 9.61 -10.80
C ALA A 157 -12.11 10.09 -9.35
N CYS A 158 -13.13 9.86 -8.51
CA CYS A 158 -13.11 10.21 -7.11
C CYS A 158 -11.99 9.47 -6.35
N GLY A 159 -11.86 8.16 -6.53
CA GLY A 159 -10.76 7.39 -5.93
C GLY A 159 -9.38 7.88 -6.39
N GLY A 160 -9.24 8.20 -7.68
CA GLY A 160 -8.01 8.80 -8.23
C GLY A 160 -7.67 10.15 -7.59
N LEU A 161 -8.66 11.04 -7.41
CA LEU A 161 -8.47 12.33 -6.75
C LEU A 161 -8.09 12.18 -5.28
N ILE A 162 -8.72 11.26 -4.56
CA ILE A 162 -8.38 10.94 -3.16
C ILE A 162 -6.93 10.44 -3.07
N TYR A 163 -6.50 9.58 -4.00
CA TYR A 163 -5.11 9.12 -4.06
C TYR A 163 -4.14 10.28 -4.31
N CYS A 164 -4.43 11.15 -5.29
CA CYS A 164 -3.62 12.33 -5.59
C CYS A 164 -3.50 13.28 -4.37
N LEU A 165 -4.59 13.48 -3.63
CA LEU A 165 -4.56 14.25 -2.39
C LEU A 165 -3.69 13.57 -1.32
N GLY A 166 -3.74 12.24 -1.23
CA GLY A 166 -2.84 11.45 -0.38
C GLY A 166 -1.36 11.70 -0.69
N VAL A 167 -0.98 11.83 -1.97
CA VAL A 167 0.41 12.09 -2.37
C VAL A 167 0.95 13.38 -1.76
N VAL A 168 0.11 14.38 -1.50
CA VAL A 168 0.50 15.61 -0.79
C VAL A 168 1.02 15.29 0.62
N PHE A 169 0.33 14.40 1.36
CA PHE A 169 0.76 13.96 2.68
C PHE A 169 2.02 13.10 2.61
N PHE A 170 2.13 12.21 1.62
CA PHE A 170 3.37 11.46 1.39
C PHE A 170 4.58 12.38 1.18
N LYS A 171 4.44 13.45 0.38
CA LYS A 171 5.51 14.44 0.17
C LYS A 171 5.77 15.35 1.38
N SER A 172 4.80 15.44 2.27
CA SER A 172 4.88 16.22 3.53
C SER A 172 5.49 15.43 4.69
N ASP A 173 5.99 14.22 4.44
CA ASP A 173 6.70 13.41 5.43
C ASP A 173 7.94 14.13 6.00
N GLY A 174 8.05 14.17 7.34
CA GLY A 174 9.03 14.96 8.08
C GLY A 174 8.72 16.47 8.18
N ILE A 175 7.57 16.91 7.69
CA ILE A 175 7.04 18.29 7.85
C ILE A 175 5.77 18.27 8.73
N ILE A 176 4.91 17.28 8.50
CA ILE A 176 3.68 17.05 9.27
C ILE A 176 3.86 15.77 10.10
N PRO A 177 3.54 15.77 11.40
CA PRO A 177 3.64 14.55 12.22
C PRO A 177 2.67 13.48 11.69
N PHE A 178 3.15 12.23 11.58
CA PHE A 178 2.38 11.09 11.07
C PHE A 178 1.90 11.23 9.61
N ALA A 179 2.53 12.09 8.80
CA ALA A 179 2.10 12.31 7.41
C ALA A 179 2.05 11.02 6.59
N HIS A 180 3.00 10.10 6.80
CA HIS A 180 3.03 8.80 6.14
C HIS A 180 1.84 7.91 6.53
N ALA A 181 1.48 7.88 7.81
CA ALA A 181 0.31 7.14 8.28
C ALA A 181 -1.00 7.75 7.75
N ILE A 182 -1.08 9.09 7.67
CA ILE A 182 -2.21 9.79 7.06
C ILE A 182 -2.31 9.43 5.57
N TRP A 183 -1.19 9.39 4.86
CA TRP A 183 -1.15 8.96 3.47
C TRP A 183 -1.73 7.55 3.29
N HIS A 184 -1.44 6.60 4.20
CA HIS A 184 -2.05 5.27 4.15
C HIS A 184 -3.58 5.32 4.22
N LEU A 185 -4.16 6.21 5.04
CA LEU A 185 -5.62 6.37 5.13
C LEU A 185 -6.21 6.88 3.81
N PHE A 186 -5.55 7.80 3.13
CA PHE A 186 -5.96 8.26 1.80
C PHE A 186 -5.90 7.13 0.76
N VAL A 187 -4.80 6.37 0.73
CA VAL A 187 -4.65 5.22 -0.18
C VAL A 187 -5.73 4.17 0.10
N ALA A 188 -6.00 3.87 1.37
CA ALA A 188 -7.03 2.93 1.77
C ALA A 188 -8.44 3.40 1.37
N THR A 189 -8.71 4.69 1.53
CA THR A 189 -10.00 5.28 1.14
C THR A 189 -10.18 5.26 -0.37
N ALA A 190 -9.14 5.61 -1.14
CA ALA A 190 -9.15 5.51 -2.60
C ALA A 190 -9.41 4.07 -3.06
N ALA A 191 -8.71 3.09 -2.45
CA ALA A 191 -8.95 1.68 -2.71
C ALA A 191 -10.40 1.27 -2.38
N ALA A 192 -10.95 1.70 -1.23
CA ALA A 192 -12.34 1.42 -0.87
C ALA A 192 -13.34 1.98 -1.87
N VAL A 193 -13.11 3.19 -2.40
CA VAL A 193 -13.95 3.79 -3.46
C VAL A 193 -13.87 2.97 -4.75
N HIS A 194 -12.68 2.53 -5.14
CA HIS A 194 -12.53 1.65 -6.31
C HIS A 194 -13.19 0.28 -6.10
N TYR A 195 -13.06 -0.30 -4.92
CA TYR A 195 -13.76 -1.53 -4.54
C TYR A 195 -15.28 -1.36 -4.68
N TYR A 196 -15.81 -0.25 -4.18
CA TYR A 196 -17.23 0.06 -4.29
C TYR A 196 -17.68 0.19 -5.75
N ALA A 197 -16.86 0.81 -6.62
CA ALA A 197 -17.15 0.87 -8.06
C ALA A 197 -17.24 -0.53 -8.67
N ILE A 198 -16.28 -1.41 -8.37
CA ILE A 198 -16.29 -2.81 -8.83
C ILE A 198 -17.55 -3.50 -8.34
N TRP A 199 -17.81 -3.49 -7.03
CA TRP A 199 -18.97 -4.16 -6.46
C TRP A 199 -20.30 -3.63 -7.00
N LYS A 200 -20.45 -2.32 -7.19
CA LYS A 200 -21.71 -1.72 -7.65
C LYS A 200 -21.96 -1.93 -9.14
N TYR A 201 -20.96 -1.71 -9.99
CA TYR A 201 -21.17 -1.64 -11.44
C TYR A 201 -20.81 -2.93 -12.16
N LEU A 202 -19.93 -3.76 -11.58
CA LEU A 202 -19.61 -5.08 -12.14
C LEU A 202 -20.52 -6.16 -11.53
N TYR A 203 -20.66 -6.21 -10.21
CA TYR A 203 -21.38 -7.29 -9.50
C TYR A 203 -22.83 -6.97 -9.14
N ARG A 204 -23.26 -5.71 -9.28
CA ARG A 204 -24.64 -5.28 -8.98
C ARG A 204 -25.22 -4.50 -10.15
N SER A 205 -24.93 -4.99 -11.35
CA SER A 205 -25.50 -4.46 -12.59
C SER A 205 -27.04 -4.54 -12.55
N PRO A 206 -27.77 -3.56 -13.12
CA PRO A 206 -29.22 -3.61 -13.25
C PRO A 206 -29.77 -4.90 -13.90
N THR A 207 -28.96 -5.64 -14.65
CA THR A 207 -29.33 -6.94 -15.22
C THR A 207 -29.57 -8.04 -14.19
N ASP A 208 -28.96 -7.99 -13.00
CA ASP A 208 -29.22 -8.98 -11.94
C ASP A 208 -30.57 -8.78 -11.24
N PHE A 209 -31.12 -7.56 -11.28
CA PHE A 209 -32.48 -7.31 -10.80
C PHE A 209 -33.53 -8.06 -11.64
N MET A 210 -33.27 -8.25 -12.94
CA MET A 210 -34.15 -9.00 -13.85
C MET A 210 -33.94 -10.52 -13.81
N ARG A 211 -32.85 -11.02 -13.20
CA ARG A 211 -32.58 -12.46 -13.04
C ARG A 211 -33.21 -13.06 -11.77
N HIS A 212 -33.66 -12.21 -10.84
CA HIS A 212 -34.27 -12.60 -9.56
C HIS A 212 -35.75 -12.22 -9.44
N LEU A 213 -36.40 -11.89 -10.56
CA LEU A 213 -37.86 -11.77 -10.71
C LEU A 213 -38.34 -12.81 -11.72
#